data_AF-A0A643C9A3-F1
#
_entry.id   AF-A0A643C9A3-F1
#
_cell.length_a   1.000
_cell.length_b   1.000
_cell.length_c   1.000
_cell.angle_alpha   90.00
_cell.angle_beta   90.00
_cell.angle_gamma   90.00
#
_symmetry.space_group_name_H-M   'P 1'
#
loop_
_entity.id
_entity.type
_entity.pdbx_description
1 polymer ?
#
loop_
_entity_poly.entity_id
_entity_poly.type
_entity_poly.pdbx_seq_one_letter_code
_entity_poly.pdbx_strand_id
1 'polypeptide(L)'
;EKSPNPSLLHLCGSLAQLACVEPVRLQAWLTRMTASPPKDSDQLDVIQENRQLLQLLTTYIVRENSQVGEGVCAVLLGTLIPMATEMLANGDGTGFPELMVVMATLASAGQGAGHLQLHNAAVDWLSR
;
A
#
# COMPACT_ATOMS: atom_id res chain seq x y z
N GLU A 1 25.51 21.21 1.09
CA GLU A 1 24.23 20.51 1.33
C GLU A 1 23.85 20.58 2.81
N LYS A 2 22.56 20.51 3.16
CA LYS A 2 22.10 20.46 4.57
C LYS A 2 22.09 18.99 4.98
N SER A 3 22.87 18.63 5.99
CA SER A 3 22.98 17.24 6.47
C SER A 3 21.59 16.60 6.69
N PRO A 4 21.36 15.35 6.26
CA PRO A 4 20.06 14.70 6.42
C PRO A 4 19.71 14.60 7.92
N ASN A 5 18.48 14.96 8.26
CA ASN A 5 18.00 14.95 9.64
C ASN A 5 18.06 13.50 10.18
N PRO A 6 18.76 13.24 11.30
CA PRO A 6 18.93 11.88 11.83
C PRO A 6 17.60 11.20 12.19
N SER A 7 16.59 11.97 12.62
CA SER A 7 15.25 11.42 12.90
C SER A 7 14.53 10.96 11.63
N LEU A 8 14.76 11.64 10.49
CA LEU A 8 14.20 11.21 9.20
C LEU A 8 14.90 9.95 8.68
N LEU A 9 16.21 9.83 8.87
CA LEU A 9 16.96 8.62 8.52
C LEU A 9 16.50 7.42 9.33
N HIS A 10 16.32 7.58 10.64
CA HIS A 10 15.79 6.53 11.51
C HIS A 10 14.38 6.12 11.09
N LEU A 11 13.50 7.09 10.80
CA LEU A 11 12.17 6.81 10.29
C LEU A 11 12.20 6.05 8.95
N CYS A 12 13.01 6.48 7.99
CA CYS A 12 13.16 5.78 6.70
C CYS A 12 13.70 4.37 6.89
N GLY A 13 14.63 4.18 7.83
CA GLY A 13 15.13 2.86 8.23
C GLY A 13 14.02 1.96 8.77
N SER A 14 13.18 2.48 9.66
CA SER A 14 12.01 1.76 10.18
C SER A 14 10.99 1.44 9.09
N LEU A 15 10.75 2.36 8.15
CA LEU A 15 9.87 2.13 7.00
C LEU A 15 10.44 1.08 6.04
N ALA A 16 11.76 1.02 5.86
CA ALA A 16 12.38 -0.02 5.06
C ALA A 16 12.19 -1.41 5.66
N GLN A 17 12.05 -1.53 6.99
CA GLN A 17 11.71 -2.80 7.64
C GLN A 17 10.28 -3.28 7.34
N LEU A 18 9.40 -2.45 6.76
CA LEU A 18 8.09 -2.93 6.28
C LEU A 18 8.24 -4.04 5.24
N ALA A 19 9.31 -4.00 4.43
CA ALA A 19 9.63 -5.06 3.48
C ALA A 19 10.03 -6.39 4.16
N CYS A 20 10.40 -6.35 5.45
CA CYS A 20 10.77 -7.51 6.24
C CYS A 20 9.60 -8.07 7.06
N VAL A 21 8.43 -7.41 7.05
CA VAL A 21 7.24 -7.90 7.76
C VAL A 21 6.67 -9.11 7.00
N GLU A 22 6.28 -10.15 7.74
CA GLU A 22 5.65 -11.33 7.16
C GLU A 22 4.42 -10.93 6.32
N PRO A 23 4.30 -11.42 5.08
CA PRO A 23 3.22 -11.02 4.16
C PRO A 23 1.82 -11.15 4.76
N VAL A 24 1.58 -12.22 5.53
CA VAL A 24 0.28 -12.47 6.19
C VAL A 24 -0.05 -11.38 7.22
N ARG A 25 0.94 -10.94 7.99
CA ARG A 25 0.75 -9.89 9.01
C ARG A 25 0.52 -8.53 8.37
N LEU A 26 1.27 -8.24 7.31
CA LEU A 26 1.10 -7.02 6.52
C LEU A 26 -0.28 -7.01 5.84
N GLN A 27 -0.71 -8.14 5.28
CA GLN A 27 -2.03 -8.30 4.67
C GLN A 27 -3.14 -8.07 5.70
N ALA A 28 -3.05 -8.68 6.88
CA ALA A 28 -4.04 -8.50 7.95
C ALA A 28 -4.11 -7.04 8.41
N TRP A 29 -2.97 -6.36 8.53
CA TRP A 29 -2.94 -4.93 8.86
C TRP A 29 -3.60 -4.08 7.78
N LEU A 30 -3.23 -4.28 6.51
CA LEU A 30 -3.80 -3.55 5.37
C LEU A 30 -5.30 -3.79 5.23
N THR A 31 -5.76 -5.03 5.43
CA THR A 31 -7.18 -5.37 5.44
C THR A 31 -7.93 -4.56 6.50
N ARG A 32 -7.36 -4.37 7.68
CA ARG A 32 -7.98 -3.51 8.72
C ARG A 32 -7.99 -2.03 8.36
N MET A 33 -7.05 -1.58 7.53
CA MET A 33 -6.98 -0.19 7.06
C MET A 33 -8.00 0.10 5.96
N THR A 34 -8.39 -0.91 5.18
CA THR A 34 -9.21 -0.73 3.97
C THR A 34 -10.59 -1.36 4.03
N ALA A 35 -10.78 -2.44 4.80
CA ALA A 35 -12.06 -3.13 4.91
C ALA A 35 -13.13 -2.19 5.48
N SER A 36 -14.32 -2.24 4.89
CA SER A 36 -15.46 -1.51 5.43
C SER A 36 -15.93 -2.14 6.73
N PRO A 37 -16.41 -1.32 7.67
CA PRO A 37 -16.93 -1.88 8.92
C PRO A 37 -18.26 -2.60 8.66
N PRO A 38 -18.69 -3.47 9.58
CA PRO A 38 -20.03 -4.05 9.55
C PRO A 38 -21.09 -2.95 9.49
N LYS A 39 -22.25 -3.24 8.87
CA LYS A 39 -23.33 -2.27 8.58
C LYS A 39 -23.88 -1.51 9.80
N ASP A 40 -23.57 -1.95 11.03
CA ASP A 40 -24.05 -1.37 12.29
C ASP A 40 -22.91 -0.77 13.15
N SER A 41 -21.81 -0.36 12.54
CA SER A 41 -20.62 0.11 13.27
C SER A 41 -20.42 1.62 13.16
N ASP A 42 -20.30 2.28 14.31
CA ASP A 42 -19.89 3.69 14.44
C ASP A 42 -18.41 3.94 14.06
N GLN A 43 -17.72 2.98 13.44
CA GLN A 43 -16.28 3.07 13.10
C GLN A 43 -16.00 3.56 11.68
N LEU A 44 -17.02 4.04 10.95
CA LEU A 44 -16.85 4.56 9.59
C LEU A 44 -15.81 5.69 9.53
N ASP A 45 -15.85 6.62 10.48
CA ASP A 45 -14.90 7.74 10.56
C ASP A 45 -13.46 7.25 10.77
N VAL A 46 -13.27 6.26 11.65
CA VAL A 46 -11.96 5.66 11.95
C VAL A 46 -11.36 4.97 10.73
N ILE A 47 -12.20 4.27 9.95
CA ILE A 47 -11.75 3.58 8.74
C ILE A 47 -11.41 4.57 7.64
N GLN A 48 -12.17 5.66 7.50
CA GLN A 48 -11.83 6.72 6.58
C GLN A 48 -10.51 7.40 6.96
N GLU A 49 -10.28 7.65 8.24
CA GLU A 49 -9.00 8.16 8.75
C GLU A 49 -7.84 7.19 8.45
N ASN A 50 -8.02 5.90 8.71
CA ASN A 50 -7.03 4.87 8.39
C ASN A 50 -6.68 4.89 6.89
N ARG A 51 -7.68 4.96 6.00
CA ARG A 51 -7.46 5.05 4.55
C ARG A 51 -6.62 6.27 4.17
N GLN A 52 -6.91 7.43 4.76
CA GLN A 52 -6.13 8.66 4.55
C GLN A 52 -4.69 8.52 5.07
N LEU A 53 -4.51 7.96 6.27
CA LEU A 53 -3.18 7.71 6.83
C LEU A 53 -2.36 6.75 5.96
N LEU A 54 -2.99 5.70 5.42
CA LEU A 54 -2.34 4.76 4.51
C LEU A 54 -1.89 5.44 3.21
N GLN A 55 -2.74 6.27 2.60
CA GLN A 55 -2.37 7.03 1.40
C GLN A 55 -1.24 8.03 1.69
N LEU A 56 -1.29 8.71 2.83
CA LEU A 56 -0.27 9.65 3.25
C LEU A 56 1.08 8.93 3.46
N LEU A 57 1.07 7.82 4.21
CA LEU A 57 2.24 6.97 4.42
C LEU A 57 2.86 6.54 3.08
N THR A 58 2.03 6.07 2.16
CA THR A 58 2.45 5.61 0.85
C THR A 58 3.08 6.73 0.03
N THR A 59 2.46 7.92 0.04
CA THR A 59 3.00 9.11 -0.63
C THR A 59 4.37 9.50 -0.08
N TYR A 60 4.57 9.42 1.24
CA TYR A 60 5.86 9.72 1.87
C TYR A 60 6.94 8.70 1.54
N ILE A 61 6.58 7.41 1.44
CA ILE A 61 7.50 6.36 1.01
C ILE A 61 8.00 6.62 -0.41
N VAL A 62 7.11 7.03 -1.33
CA VAL A 62 7.38 7.17 -2.77
C VAL A 62 8.05 8.50 -3.16
N ARG A 63 8.03 9.51 -2.29
CA ARG A 63 8.62 10.85 -2.59
C ARG A 63 10.05 10.75 -3.12
N GLU A 64 10.40 11.59 -4.09
CA GLU A 64 11.73 11.62 -4.74
C GLU A 64 12.92 11.81 -3.77
N ASN A 65 12.70 12.46 -2.61
CA ASN A 65 13.71 12.66 -1.57
C ASN A 65 13.67 11.60 -0.45
N SER A 66 12.78 10.62 -0.57
CA SER A 66 12.64 9.54 0.39
C SER A 66 13.89 8.66 0.36
N GLN A 67 14.43 8.35 1.55
CA GLN A 67 15.51 7.37 1.68
C GLN A 67 14.97 5.94 1.76
N VAL A 68 13.65 5.75 1.59
CA VAL A 68 13.01 4.45 1.49
C VAL A 68 13.19 3.97 0.05
N GLY A 69 14.03 2.96 -0.15
CA GLY A 69 14.37 2.48 -1.49
C GLY A 69 13.18 1.88 -2.24
N GLU A 70 13.26 1.89 -3.57
CA GLU A 70 12.27 1.30 -4.51
C GLU A 70 11.88 -0.15 -4.15
N GLY A 71 12.82 -0.93 -3.61
CA GLY A 71 12.57 -2.31 -3.20
C GLY A 71 11.47 -2.45 -2.14
N VAL A 72 11.29 -1.46 -1.27
CA VAL A 72 10.21 -1.46 -0.26
C VAL A 72 8.86 -1.31 -0.94
N CYS A 73 8.76 -0.38 -1.90
CA CYS A 73 7.55 -0.17 -2.68
C CYS A 73 7.16 -1.42 -3.46
N ALA A 74 8.14 -2.11 -4.06
CA ALA A 74 7.92 -3.34 -4.81
C ALA A 74 7.41 -4.49 -3.90
N VAL A 75 7.96 -4.65 -2.70
CA VAL A 75 7.50 -5.66 -1.74
C VAL A 75 6.08 -5.37 -1.23
N LEU A 76 5.80 -4.10 -0.91
CA LEU A 76 4.46 -3.67 -0.50
C LEU A 76 3.45 -3.92 -1.63
N LEU A 77 3.78 -3.53 -2.87
CA LEU A 77 2.94 -3.76 -4.05
C LEU A 77 2.71 -5.26 -4.31
N GLY A 78 3.75 -6.08 -4.17
CA GLY A 78 3.67 -7.54 -4.28
C GLY A 78 2.78 -8.19 -3.23
N THR A 79 2.60 -7.57 -2.06
CA THR A 79 1.67 -8.04 -1.02
C THR A 79 0.24 -7.56 -1.28
N LEU A 80 0.09 -6.37 -1.84
CA LEU A 80 -1.21 -5.75 -2.11
C LEU A 80 -1.95 -6.38 -3.30
N ILE A 81 -1.24 -6.81 -4.34
CA ILE A 81 -1.83 -7.41 -5.54
C ILE A 81 -2.62 -8.70 -5.22
N PRO A 82 -2.07 -9.69 -4.47
CA PRO A 82 -2.83 -10.88 -4.09
C PRO A 82 -4.08 -10.55 -3.29
N MET A 83 -4.01 -9.58 -2.37
CA MET A 83 -5.16 -9.13 -1.58
C MET A 83 -6.24 -8.51 -2.46
N ALA A 84 -5.87 -7.62 -3.38
CA ALA A 84 -6.79 -7.01 -4.33
C ALA A 84 -7.46 -8.07 -5.23
N THR A 85 -6.69 -9.08 -5.64
CA THR A 85 -7.20 -10.22 -6.41
C THR A 85 -8.24 -11.02 -5.64
N GLU A 86 -7.99 -11.29 -4.36
CA GLU A 86 -8.92 -12.00 -3.47
C GLU A 86 -10.20 -11.19 -3.23
N MET A 87 -10.08 -9.89 -3.00
CA MET A 87 -11.24 -8.98 -2.83
C MET A 87 -12.15 -9.01 -4.05
N LEU A 88 -11.57 -8.89 -5.25
CA LEU A 88 -12.33 -8.95 -6.51
C LEU A 88 -12.95 -10.34 -6.74
N ALA A 89 -12.21 -11.41 -6.46
CA ALA A 89 -12.70 -12.79 -6.65
C ALA A 89 -13.88 -13.13 -5.73
N ASN A 90 -13.89 -12.60 -4.50
CA ASN A 90 -14.97 -12.83 -3.53
C ASN A 90 -16.23 -11.98 -3.82
N GLY A 91 -16.20 -11.12 -4.85
CA GLY A 91 -17.29 -10.19 -5.17
C GLY A 91 -17.44 -9.04 -4.16
N ASP A 92 -16.59 -8.99 -3.14
CA ASP A 92 -16.50 -7.91 -2.16
C ASP A 92 -15.47 -6.89 -2.64
N GLY A 93 -15.86 -6.11 -3.65
CA GLY A 93 -15.06 -4.99 -4.18
C GLY A 93 -14.96 -3.80 -3.22
N THR A 94 -15.45 -3.93 -2.00
CA THR A 94 -15.50 -2.85 -1.03
C THR A 94 -14.10 -2.48 -0.55
N GLY A 95 -13.66 -1.23 -0.73
CA GLY A 95 -12.32 -0.77 -0.37
C GLY A 95 -11.26 -1.02 -1.45
N PHE A 96 -11.61 -1.71 -2.55
CA PHE A 96 -10.70 -1.90 -3.69
C PHE A 96 -10.28 -0.57 -4.35
N PRO A 97 -11.17 0.41 -4.60
CA PRO A 97 -10.77 1.69 -5.19
C PRO A 97 -9.69 2.41 -4.37
N GLU A 98 -9.81 2.38 -3.04
CA GLU A 98 -8.83 3.00 -2.14
C GLU A 98 -7.52 2.23 -2.11
N LEU A 99 -7.59 0.90 -2.14
CA LEU A 99 -6.42 0.04 -2.30
C LEU A 99 -5.71 0.31 -3.62
N MET A 100 -6.47 0.53 -4.70
CA MET A 100 -5.94 0.85 -6.02
C MET A 100 -5.13 2.15 -6.03
N VAL A 101 -5.61 3.18 -5.35
CA VAL A 101 -4.87 4.45 -5.21
C VAL A 101 -3.52 4.22 -4.52
N VAL A 102 -3.49 3.40 -3.47
CA VAL A 102 -2.25 3.03 -2.76
C VAL A 102 -1.32 2.24 -3.68
N MET A 103 -1.81 1.23 -4.38
CA MET A 103 -1.02 0.42 -5.31
C MET A 103 -0.46 1.24 -6.47
N ALA A 104 -1.27 2.13 -7.06
CA ALA A 104 -0.83 3.02 -8.14
C ALA A 104 0.27 3.98 -7.66
N THR A 105 0.15 4.48 -6.42
CA THR A 105 1.18 5.34 -5.81
C THR A 105 2.47 4.56 -5.61
N LEU A 106 2.42 3.35 -5.03
CA LEU A 106 3.60 2.48 -4.87
C LEU A 106 4.24 2.11 -6.21
N ALA A 107 3.42 1.82 -7.22
CA ALA A 107 3.87 1.48 -8.57
C ALA A 107 4.63 2.62 -9.25
N SER A 108 4.36 3.86 -8.84
CA SER A 108 5.04 5.08 -9.32
C SER A 108 6.42 5.28 -8.71
N ALA A 109 6.83 4.43 -7.75
CA ALA A 109 8.17 4.48 -7.18
C ALA A 109 9.23 3.96 -8.15
N GLY A 110 10.37 4.66 -8.19
CA GLY A 110 11.56 4.18 -8.89
C GLY A 110 11.44 4.24 -10.41
N GLN A 111 11.84 3.17 -11.11
CA GLN A 111 11.99 3.16 -12.57
C GLN A 111 10.79 2.55 -13.31
N GLY A 112 9.66 2.37 -12.63
CA GLY A 112 8.42 1.90 -13.25
C GLY A 112 8.25 0.38 -13.29
N ALA A 113 9.11 -0.40 -12.62
CA ALA A 113 8.90 -1.85 -12.46
C ALA A 113 7.56 -2.17 -11.78
N GLY A 114 7.15 -1.34 -10.80
CA GLY A 114 5.86 -1.49 -10.14
C GLY A 114 4.67 -1.26 -11.08
N HIS A 115 4.78 -0.37 -12.07
CA HIS A 115 3.72 -0.17 -13.06
C HIS A 115 3.48 -1.42 -13.91
N LEU A 116 4.55 -2.10 -14.35
CA LEU A 116 4.43 -3.36 -15.08
C LEU A 116 3.76 -4.43 -14.23
N GLN A 117 4.14 -4.54 -12.95
CA GLN A 117 3.56 -5.50 -12.02
C GLN A 117 2.05 -5.26 -11.83
N LEU A 118 1.65 -4.00 -11.59
CA LEU A 118 0.25 -3.63 -11.41
C LEU A 118 -0.55 -3.77 -12.71
N HIS A 119 0.04 -3.45 -13.86
CA HIS A 119 -0.60 -3.61 -15.17
C HIS A 119 -0.93 -5.07 -15.46
N ASN A 120 0.03 -5.98 -15.28
CA ASN A 120 -0.18 -7.41 -15.50
C ASN A 120 -1.31 -7.95 -14.60
N ALA A 121 -1.31 -7.57 -13.32
CA ALA A 121 -2.39 -7.94 -12.40
C ALA A 121 -3.75 -7.39 -12.84
N ALA A 122 -3.80 -6.14 -13.33
CA ALA A 122 -5.03 -5.53 -13.80
C ALA A 122 -5.59 -6.21 -15.06
N VAL A 123 -4.73 -6.63 -15.99
CA VAL A 123 -5.14 -7.44 -17.15
C VAL A 123 -5.75 -8.76 -16.69
N ASP A 124 -5.10 -9.43 -15.74
CA ASP A 124 -5.62 -10.68 -15.17
C ASP A 124 -6.98 -10.49 -14.50
N TRP A 125 -7.19 -9.40 -13.76
CA TRP A 125 -8.48 -9.08 -13.14
C TRP A 125 -9.60 -8.84 -14.16
N LEU A 126 -9.30 -8.17 -15.28
CA LEU A 126 -10.27 -7.88 -16.34
C LEU A 126 -10.60 -9.10 -17.21
N SER A 127 -9.70 -10.09 -17.24
CA SER A 127 -9.89 -11.33 -18.01
C SER A 127 -10.75 -12.40 -17.33
N ARG A 128 -11.17 -12.15 -16.09
CA ARG A 128 -12.01 -13.02 -15.27
C ARG A 128 -13.49 -12.71 -15.44
#